data_AF-A0A946U2N8-F1
#
_entry.id   AF-A0A946U2N8-F1
#
_cell.length_a   1.000
_cell.length_b   1.000
_cell.length_c   1.000
_cell.angle_alpha   90.00
_cell.angle_beta   90.00
_cell.angle_gamma   90.00
#
_symmetry.space_group_name_H-M   'P 1'
#
loop_
_entity.id
_entity.type
_entity.pdbx_description
1 polymer ?
#
loop_
_entity_poly.entity_id
_entity_poly.type
_entity_poly.pdbx_seq_one_letter_code
_entity_poly.pdbx_strand_id
1 'polypeptide(L)'
;MKRFFLTSVTIALAIFSLSSNANGEGEAMYSALGCASCHGQNGQSTDENAPSLAGKDADWIVQQLEYFQSGERQNSYMNAMAPMAEGFERSIAEYLSIQNSKY
;
A
#
# COMPACT_ATOMS: atom_id res chain seq x y z
N MET A 1 -3.07 46.26 33.90
CA MET A 1 -2.62 46.40 32.50
C MET A 1 -1.40 45.50 32.29
N LYS A 2 -1.44 44.60 31.29
CA LYS A 2 -0.30 44.01 30.53
C LYS A 2 0.83 43.35 31.38
N ARG A 3 1.14 42.06 31.34
CA ARG A 3 1.29 41.11 30.21
C ARG A 3 1.49 39.70 30.77
N PHE A 4 0.67 38.74 30.37
CA PHE A 4 1.01 37.30 30.39
C PHE A 4 1.01 36.87 28.92
N PHE A 5 2.18 36.90 28.31
CA PHE A 5 2.46 36.29 27.01
C PHE A 5 3.79 35.59 27.18
N LEU A 6 3.92 34.41 26.53
CA LEU A 6 5.11 33.55 26.44
C LEU A 6 5.04 32.31 27.35
N THR A 7 4.29 31.31 26.92
CA THR A 7 4.66 29.87 26.98
C THR A 7 3.46 29.07 26.47
N SER A 8 3.43 28.64 25.18
CA SER A 8 2.68 27.46 24.70
C SER A 8 2.56 27.45 23.16
N VAL A 9 3.66 27.27 22.40
CA VAL A 9 3.56 26.98 20.95
C VAL A 9 4.70 26.09 20.44
N THR A 10 5.10 25.02 21.15
CA THR A 10 6.20 24.16 20.67
C THR A 10 5.90 22.66 20.56
N ILE A 11 4.65 22.23 20.70
CA ILE A 11 4.27 20.82 20.55
C ILE A 11 3.26 20.66 19.41
N ALA A 12 3.70 20.76 18.16
CA ALA A 12 2.81 20.50 17.02
C ALA A 12 3.48 19.82 15.81
N LEU A 13 4.79 19.50 15.87
CA LEU A 13 5.56 19.13 14.67
C LEU A 13 6.08 17.68 14.60
N ALA A 14 5.53 16.74 15.37
CA ALA A 14 6.06 15.36 15.44
C ALA A 14 5.19 14.28 14.77
N ILE A 15 4.03 14.61 14.20
CA ILE A 15 3.04 13.60 13.77
C ILE A 15 3.06 13.29 12.26
N PHE A 16 3.93 13.93 11.46
CA PHE A 16 3.89 13.84 10.00
C PHE A 16 4.79 12.74 9.39
N SER A 17 5.55 11.99 10.21
CA SER A 17 6.60 11.10 9.70
C SER A 17 6.22 9.62 9.56
N LEU A 18 5.02 9.19 9.96
CA LEU A 18 4.64 7.77 9.81
C LEU A 18 4.33 7.42 8.36
N SER A 19 3.69 8.32 7.60
CA SER A 19 3.21 8.05 6.24
C SER A 19 4.32 7.89 5.20
N SER A 20 5.50 8.50 5.40
CA SER A 20 6.62 8.34 4.47
C SER A 20 7.28 6.96 4.55
N ASN A 21 7.23 6.33 5.73
CA ASN A 21 7.96 5.07 5.96
C ASN A 21 7.17 3.86 5.43
N ALA A 22 5.85 3.83 5.63
CA ALA A 22 4.97 2.77 5.13
C ALA A 22 4.98 2.67 3.60
N ASN A 23 5.08 3.82 2.90
CA ASN A 23 5.22 3.85 1.45
C ASN A 23 6.54 3.24 0.95
N GLY A 24 7.65 3.51 1.64
CA GLY A 24 8.96 2.95 1.28
C GLY A 24 9.03 1.44 1.49
N GLU A 25 8.46 0.94 2.60
CA GLU A 25 8.33 -0.50 2.84
C GLU A 25 7.42 -1.16 1.81
N GLY A 26 6.25 -0.56 1.54
CA GLY A 26 5.30 -1.05 0.55
C GLY A 26 5.89 -1.14 -0.86
N GLU A 27 6.61 -0.10 -1.30
CA GLU A 27 7.33 -0.10 -2.57
C GLU A 27 8.40 -1.21 -2.62
N ALA A 28 9.21 -1.31 -1.56
CA ALA A 28 10.26 -2.31 -1.46
C ALA A 28 9.70 -3.74 -1.52
N MET A 29 8.61 -4.01 -0.79
CA MET A 29 7.98 -5.34 -0.77
C MET A 29 7.25 -5.65 -2.08
N TYR A 30 6.54 -4.67 -2.66
CA TYR A 30 5.90 -4.83 -3.98
C TYR A 30 6.92 -5.21 -5.07
N SER A 31 8.12 -4.64 -5.01
CA SER A 31 9.23 -4.99 -5.90
C SER A 31 9.86 -6.35 -5.55
N ALA A 32 10.24 -6.56 -4.28
CA ALA A 32 10.97 -7.74 -3.83
C ALA A 32 10.16 -9.05 -3.99
N LEU A 33 8.84 -8.98 -3.83
CA LEU A 33 7.94 -10.13 -3.98
C LEU A 33 7.52 -10.38 -5.44
N GLY A 34 8.03 -9.60 -6.39
CA GLY A 34 7.79 -9.79 -7.83
C GLY A 34 6.39 -9.38 -8.30
N CYS A 35 5.64 -8.61 -7.50
CA CYS A 35 4.28 -8.18 -7.84
C CYS A 35 4.27 -7.37 -9.16
N ALA A 36 5.28 -6.53 -9.34
CA ALA A 36 5.46 -5.67 -10.51
C ALA A 36 5.58 -6.44 -11.84
N SER A 37 5.99 -7.71 -11.82
CA SER A 37 6.14 -8.52 -13.03
C SER A 37 4.81 -8.81 -13.72
N CYS A 38 3.71 -8.84 -12.97
CA CYS A 38 2.37 -9.03 -13.52
C CYS A 38 1.51 -7.77 -13.41
N HIS A 39 1.57 -7.07 -12.27
CA HIS A 39 0.73 -5.90 -12.02
C HIS A 39 1.36 -4.58 -12.50
N GLY A 40 2.53 -4.67 -13.15
CA GLY A 40 3.24 -3.53 -13.70
C GLY A 40 3.99 -2.71 -12.66
N GLN A 41 4.88 -1.84 -13.14
CA GLN A 41 5.55 -0.88 -12.29
C GLN A 41 4.52 0.03 -11.63
N ASN A 42 4.64 0.25 -10.32
CA ASN A 42 3.69 1.05 -9.52
C ASN A 42 2.23 0.57 -9.61
N GLY A 43 1.99 -0.70 -9.92
CA GLY A 43 0.63 -1.24 -10.08
C GLY A 43 -0.06 -0.86 -11.38
N GLN A 44 0.67 -0.37 -12.39
CA GLN A 44 0.12 -0.01 -13.70
C GLN A 44 0.36 -1.13 -14.72
N SER A 45 -0.52 -2.12 -14.71
CA SER A 45 -0.46 -3.22 -15.66
C SER A 45 -0.94 -2.81 -17.05
N THR A 46 -0.38 -3.46 -18.07
CA THR A 46 -0.87 -3.43 -19.45
C THR A 46 -1.43 -4.79 -19.91
N ASP A 47 -1.44 -5.79 -19.02
CA ASP A 47 -1.96 -7.12 -19.29
C ASP A 47 -3.41 -7.23 -18.79
N GLU A 48 -4.32 -7.68 -19.65
CA GLU A 48 -5.73 -7.88 -19.31
C GLU A 48 -5.95 -8.98 -18.27
N ASN A 49 -5.02 -9.93 -18.15
CA ASN A 49 -5.09 -11.04 -17.19
C ASN A 49 -4.55 -10.66 -15.81
N ALA A 50 -3.79 -9.57 -15.71
CA ALA A 50 -3.23 -9.06 -14.46
C ALA A 50 -3.70 -7.62 -14.26
N PRO A 51 -4.75 -7.37 -13.46
CA PRO A 51 -5.35 -6.05 -13.38
C PRO A 51 -4.37 -5.02 -12.81
N SER A 52 -4.45 -3.77 -13.29
CA SER A 52 -3.80 -2.63 -12.63
C SER A 52 -4.32 -2.49 -11.21
N LEU A 53 -3.40 -2.26 -10.26
CA LEU A 53 -3.66 -2.06 -8.83
C LEU A 53 -3.46 -0.60 -8.39
N ALA A 54 -2.82 0.22 -9.23
CA ALA A 54 -2.57 1.63 -8.95
C ALA A 54 -3.87 2.39 -8.63
N GLY A 55 -3.88 3.13 -7.52
CA GLY A 55 -4.99 4.00 -7.11
C GLY A 55 -6.20 3.26 -6.55
N LYS A 56 -6.11 1.93 -6.34
CA LYS A 56 -7.18 1.19 -5.66
C LYS A 56 -7.15 1.48 -4.17
N ASP A 57 -8.32 1.42 -3.55
CA ASP A 57 -8.48 1.55 -2.11
C ASP A 57 -7.60 0.53 -1.37
N ALA A 58 -6.90 0.98 -0.33
CA ALA A 58 -5.95 0.15 0.40
C ALA A 58 -6.64 -1.00 1.13
N ASP A 59 -7.78 -0.74 1.78
CA ASP A 59 -8.53 -1.77 2.50
C ASP A 59 -9.08 -2.83 1.52
N TRP A 60 -9.49 -2.41 0.32
CA TRP A 60 -9.85 -3.34 -0.74
C TRP A 60 -8.68 -4.26 -1.12
N ILE A 61 -7.47 -3.71 -1.34
CA ILE A 61 -6.29 -4.52 -1.69
C ILE A 61 -5.96 -5.52 -0.58
N VAL A 62 -5.95 -5.08 0.68
CA VAL A 62 -5.71 -5.96 1.85
C VAL A 62 -6.72 -7.09 1.84
N GLN A 63 -8.01 -6.78 1.73
CA GLN A 63 -9.06 -7.79 1.72
C GLN A 63 -8.92 -8.77 0.55
N GLN A 64 -8.50 -8.31 -0.64
CA GLN A 64 -8.26 -9.23 -1.76
C GLN A 64 -7.09 -10.18 -1.49
N LEU A 65 -6.00 -9.68 -0.90
CA LEU A 65 -4.86 -10.52 -0.51
C LEU A 65 -5.28 -11.57 0.51
N GLU A 66 -6.01 -11.18 1.56
CA GLU A 66 -6.54 -12.08 2.59
C GLU A 66 -7.48 -13.16 2.00
N TYR A 67 -8.33 -12.78 1.03
CA TYR A 67 -9.18 -13.76 0.34
C TYR A 67 -8.39 -14.75 -0.51
N PHE A 68 -7.29 -14.33 -1.13
CA PHE A 68 -6.42 -15.27 -1.86
C PHE A 68 -5.60 -16.16 -0.91
N GLN A 69 -5.14 -15.62 0.22
CA GLN A 69 -4.41 -16.37 1.24
C GLN A 69 -5.28 -17.45 1.89
N SER A 70 -6.52 -17.10 2.25
CA SER A 70 -7.50 -18.04 2.84
C SER A 70 -8.12 -19.01 1.84
N GLY A 71 -8.07 -18.68 0.54
CA GLY A 71 -8.75 -19.42 -0.51
C GLY A 71 -10.24 -19.08 -0.66
N GLU A 72 -10.76 -18.06 0.02
CA GLU A 72 -12.11 -17.54 -0.22
C GLU A 72 -12.25 -17.01 -1.66
N ARG A 73 -11.18 -16.42 -2.19
CA ARG A 73 -11.06 -16.06 -3.61
C ARG A 73 -10.08 -16.99 -4.31
N GLN A 74 -10.52 -17.57 -5.42
CA GLN A 74 -9.77 -18.56 -6.19
C GLN A 74 -9.18 -17.95 -7.46
N ASN A 75 -7.86 -18.02 -7.60
CA ASN A 75 -7.07 -17.75 -8.79
C ASN A 75 -5.70 -18.43 -8.63
N SER A 76 -5.34 -19.35 -9.53
CA SER A 76 -4.13 -20.18 -9.39
C SER A 76 -2.84 -19.38 -9.18
N TYR A 77 -2.72 -18.20 -9.79
CA TYR A 77 -1.55 -17.34 -9.61
C TYR A 77 -1.60 -16.64 -8.25
N MET A 78 -2.71 -15.97 -7.95
CA MET A 78 -2.80 -15.19 -6.72
C MET A 78 -2.87 -16.06 -5.46
N ASN A 79 -3.43 -17.26 -5.50
CA ASN A 79 -3.35 -18.18 -4.35
C ASN A 79 -1.90 -18.63 -4.08
N ALA A 80 -1.04 -18.67 -5.11
CA ALA A 80 0.39 -18.95 -4.93
C ALA A 80 1.19 -17.70 -4.50
N MET A 81 0.81 -16.52 -4.98
CA MET A 81 1.54 -15.26 -4.75
C MET A 81 1.14 -14.53 -3.46
N ALA A 82 -0.15 -14.50 -3.12
CA ALA A 82 -0.66 -13.74 -1.97
C ALA A 82 -0.07 -14.16 -0.61
N PRO A 83 0.24 -15.45 -0.33
CA PRO A 83 0.95 -15.83 0.89
C PRO A 83 2.33 -15.18 1.06
N MET A 84 3.00 -14.79 -0.03
CA MET A 84 4.29 -14.12 0.08
C MET A 84 4.18 -12.68 0.60
N ALA A 85 2.99 -12.08 0.52
CA ALA A 85 2.70 -10.74 1.05
C ALA A 85 2.31 -10.78 2.54
N GLU A 86 2.34 -11.94 3.19
CA GLU A 86 1.96 -12.09 4.61
C GLU A 86 2.75 -11.14 5.51
N GLY A 87 2.03 -10.28 6.24
CA GLY A 87 2.60 -9.26 7.13
C GLY A 87 2.96 -7.94 6.44
N PHE A 88 2.87 -7.87 5.11
CA PHE A 88 3.15 -6.67 4.31
C PHE A 88 1.94 -6.20 3.50
N GLU A 89 0.76 -6.80 3.68
CA GLU A 89 -0.44 -6.50 2.90
C GLU A 89 -0.79 -5.02 2.98
N ARG A 90 -0.80 -4.47 4.20
CA ARG A 90 -1.14 -3.06 4.42
C ARG A 90 -0.10 -2.12 3.83
N SER A 91 1.19 -2.37 3.99
CA SER A 91 2.22 -1.48 3.43
C SER A 91 2.20 -1.49 1.90
N ILE A 92 2.06 -2.67 1.28
CA ILE A 92 1.90 -2.82 -0.17
C ILE A 92 0.63 -2.10 -0.65
N ALA A 93 -0.49 -2.27 0.06
CA ALA A 93 -1.76 -1.65 -0.28
C ALA A 93 -1.72 -0.11 -0.19
N GLU A 94 -1.13 0.42 0.89
CA GLU A 94 -0.94 1.87 1.07
C GLU A 94 -0.07 2.45 -0.05
N TYR A 95 1.05 1.79 -0.37
CA TYR A 95 1.90 2.17 -1.49
C TYR A 95 1.13 2.23 -2.82
N LEU A 96 0.33 1.21 -3.14
CA LEU A 96 -0.44 1.14 -4.38
C LEU A 96 -1.58 2.16 -4.43
N SER A 97 -2.21 2.44 -3.29
CA SER A 97 -3.38 3.34 -3.21
C SER A 97 -3.08 4.78 -3.58
N ILE A 98 -1.83 5.22 -3.40
CA ILE A 98 -1.40 6.58 -3.74
C ILE A 98 -0.82 6.69 -5.16
N GLN A 99 -0.70 5.58 -5.88
CA GLN A 99 -0.22 5.61 -7.27
C GLN A 99 -1.31 6.13 -8.20
N ASN A 100 -0.92 6.85 -9.24
CA ASN A 100 -1.87 7.33 -10.24
C ASN A 100 -2.47 6.14 -11.00
N SER A 101 -3.80 5.99 -10.94
CA SER A 101 -4.52 5.12 -11.87
C SER A 101 -4.28 5.64 -13.29
N LYS A 102 -3.94 4.76 -14.22
CA LYS A 102 -3.78 5.12 -15.64
C LYS A 102 -5.12 5.25 -16.38
N TYR A 103 -6.24 5.08 -15.65
CA TYR A 103 -7.62 5.15 -16.14
C TYR A 103 -8.54 5.81 -15.12
#